data_AF-A0A6N9TWU9-F1
#
_entry.id   AF-A0A6N9TWU9-F1
#
_cell.length_a   1.000
_cell.length_b   1.000
_cell.length_c   1.000
_cell.angle_alpha   90.00
_cell.angle_beta   90.00
_cell.angle_gamma   90.00
#
_symmetry.space_group_name_H-M   'P 1'
#
loop_
_entity.id
_entity.type
_entity.pdbx_description
1 polymer ?
#
loop_
_entity_poly.entity_id
_entity_poly.type
_entity_poly.pdbx_seq_one_letter_code
_entity_poly.pdbx_strand_id
1 'polypeptide(L)'
;GDTASMSVLGALLLRRGDLDGAETYLRAATAEGDRAAANNLGVLLHQRGYADEAAGWWRIAAVAGSAAAAHALGRHFRERGDEPGAEYWLRQSAEQGHALGAYALADLLEHRGDSGAERWLRQSAEQGHREAAYRLARALDRQAVGDTSDAFGPGRGAGPNTLGGTAGVLGDLGPGVPKKREGPATGRGEAEQWYRQAAARGHRRAALHLGAILERRGEQKEAGRWYLTAAKEGEPRAACALGFLLRDAGDEESAAVWWLRAAQEGDGNAANALGALHAARGEQQTAERWYRAAMDAGDVNGAYNLGLLCAAQDRVAQAEQWYRRAAYAGHREAANALAVLLLQAGDASGAEPWFSKAAEAGSVDAAFNLGILHAGRDEDGAALGWYQRAAAAGHTDAALQVGMALLRDGEEREAERHLRCAAGGG
;
A
#
# COMPACT_ATOMS: atom_id res chain seq x y z
N GLY A 1 52.62 -7.05 20.14
CA GLY A 1 53.83 -7.10 19.32
C GLY A 1 53.49 -7.56 17.92
N ASP A 2 52.83 -8.70 17.78
CA ASP A 2 52.32 -9.18 16.49
C ASP A 2 51.23 -8.27 15.89
N THR A 3 51.41 -7.87 14.63
CA THR A 3 50.52 -6.95 13.88
C THR A 3 49.11 -7.48 13.72
N ALA A 4 48.96 -8.78 13.40
CA ALA A 4 47.65 -9.40 13.22
C ALA A 4 46.86 -9.41 14.54
N SER A 5 47.52 -9.75 15.65
CA SER A 5 46.92 -9.73 16.99
C SER A 5 46.47 -8.32 17.39
N MET A 6 47.26 -7.29 17.08
CA MET A 6 46.89 -5.89 17.32
C MET A 6 45.67 -5.46 16.48
N SER A 7 45.64 -5.83 15.20
CA SER A 7 44.51 -5.54 14.31
C SER A 7 43.21 -6.19 14.82
N VAL A 8 43.26 -7.47 15.18
CA VAL A 8 42.10 -8.22 15.70
C VAL A 8 41.65 -7.68 17.05
N LEU A 9 42.57 -7.40 17.98
CA LEU A 9 42.24 -6.84 19.29
C LEU A 9 41.62 -5.45 19.15
N GLY A 10 42.20 -4.57 18.33
CA GLY A 10 41.64 -3.25 18.05
C GLY A 10 40.22 -3.32 17.48
N ALA A 11 39.97 -4.23 16.53
CA ALA A 11 38.64 -4.46 15.97
C ALA A 11 37.63 -5.03 16.98
N LEU A 12 38.09 -5.83 17.95
CA LEU A 12 37.26 -6.37 19.03
C LEU A 12 36.87 -5.24 20.01
N LEU A 13 37.82 -4.42 20.43
CA LEU A 13 37.59 -3.29 21.33
C LEU A 13 36.65 -2.26 20.70
N LEU A 14 36.85 -1.94 19.42
CA LEU A 14 35.95 -1.07 18.65
C LEU A 14 34.51 -1.59 18.66
N ARG A 15 34.31 -2.90 18.43
CA ARG A 15 32.98 -3.53 18.48
C ARG A 15 32.34 -3.51 19.87
N ARG A 16 33.14 -3.45 20.94
CA ARG A 16 32.67 -3.30 22.33
C ARG A 16 32.44 -1.84 22.74
N GLY A 17 32.79 -0.88 21.89
CA GLY A 17 32.69 0.55 22.19
C GLY A 17 33.85 1.11 23.01
N ASP A 18 34.91 0.33 23.26
CA ASP A 18 36.15 0.81 23.88
C ASP A 18 37.01 1.49 22.81
N LEU A 19 36.70 2.76 22.52
CA LEU A 19 37.37 3.53 21.47
C LEU A 19 38.82 3.85 21.84
N ASP A 20 39.09 4.14 23.12
CA ASP A 20 40.42 4.51 23.60
C ASP A 20 41.39 3.32 23.52
N GLY A 21 40.94 2.15 23.98
CA GLY A 21 41.70 0.91 23.83
C GLY A 21 41.87 0.53 22.36
N ALA A 22 40.80 0.63 21.55
CA ALA A 22 40.85 0.27 20.14
C ALA A 22 41.85 1.11 19.33
N GLU A 23 41.88 2.44 19.54
CA GLU A 23 42.72 3.33 18.75
C GLU A 23 44.20 3.00 18.87
N THR A 24 44.65 2.72 20.10
CA THR A 24 46.06 2.39 20.38
C THR A 24 46.54 1.21 19.52
N TYR A 25 45.76 0.12 19.51
CA TYR A 25 46.11 -1.09 18.74
C TYR A 25 45.90 -0.92 17.23
N LEU A 26 44.84 -0.21 16.81
CA LEU A 26 44.57 0.02 15.40
C LEU A 26 45.61 0.94 14.75
N ARG A 27 46.06 1.99 15.43
CA ARG A 27 47.16 2.85 14.93
C ARG A 27 48.47 2.08 14.85
N ALA A 28 48.81 1.28 15.86
CA ALA A 28 50.01 0.45 15.85
C ALA A 28 50.00 -0.57 14.70
N ALA A 29 48.89 -1.29 14.50
CA ALA A 29 48.77 -2.25 13.40
C ALA A 29 48.80 -1.56 12.01
N THR A 30 48.20 -0.37 11.90
CA THR A 30 48.19 0.39 10.65
C THR A 30 49.58 0.96 10.31
N ALA A 31 50.36 1.36 11.32
CA ALA A 31 51.75 1.79 11.13
C ALA A 31 52.63 0.66 10.55
N GLU A 32 52.33 -0.59 10.90
CA GLU A 32 52.95 -1.80 10.35
C GLU A 32 52.36 -2.23 8.98
N GLY A 33 51.45 -1.43 8.40
CA GLY A 33 50.87 -1.65 7.07
C GLY A 33 49.62 -2.54 7.04
N ASP A 34 48.99 -2.85 8.18
CA ASP A 34 47.79 -3.67 8.22
C ASP A 34 46.56 -2.94 7.63
N ARG A 35 46.06 -3.46 6.52
CA ARG A 35 44.98 -2.84 5.73
C ARG A 35 43.62 -2.94 6.44
N ALA A 36 43.38 -4.02 7.19
CA ALA A 36 42.15 -4.20 7.94
C ALA A 36 42.08 -3.21 9.12
N ALA A 37 43.22 -2.98 9.78
CA ALA A 37 43.38 -1.98 10.83
C ALA A 37 43.15 -0.57 10.29
N ALA A 38 43.67 -0.24 9.09
CA ALA A 38 43.43 1.06 8.47
C ALA A 38 41.93 1.34 8.24
N ASN A 39 41.17 0.35 7.76
CA ASN A 39 39.72 0.48 7.61
C ASN A 39 39.02 0.70 8.96
N ASN A 40 39.36 -0.11 9.97
CA ASN A 40 38.77 -0.04 11.30
C ASN A 40 39.14 1.26 12.03
N LEU A 41 40.35 1.79 11.81
CA LEU A 41 40.79 3.08 12.33
C LEU A 41 39.97 4.22 11.72
N GLY A 42 39.68 4.15 10.42
CA GLY A 42 38.75 5.10 9.78
C GLY A 42 37.36 5.07 10.41
N VAL A 43 36.80 3.89 10.68
CA VAL A 43 35.50 3.74 11.37
C VAL A 43 35.55 4.36 12.76
N LEU A 44 36.59 4.08 13.54
CA LEU A 44 36.78 4.62 14.89
C LEU A 44 36.86 6.15 14.88
N LEU A 45 37.68 6.72 14.00
CA LEU A 45 37.87 8.16 13.92
C LEU A 45 36.59 8.89 13.48
N HIS A 46 35.83 8.28 12.57
CA HIS A 46 34.53 8.80 12.18
C HIS A 46 33.53 8.79 13.36
N GLN A 47 33.49 7.72 14.18
CA GLN A 47 32.66 7.67 15.39
C GLN A 47 33.03 8.75 16.42
N ARG A 48 34.29 9.21 16.41
CA ARG A 48 34.77 10.31 17.25
C ARG A 48 34.59 11.70 16.64
N GLY A 49 34.05 11.81 15.43
CA GLY A 49 33.84 13.07 14.73
C GLY A 49 35.06 13.57 13.92
N TYR A 50 36.14 12.80 13.84
CA TYR A 50 37.33 13.13 13.04
C TYR A 50 37.16 12.67 11.59
N ALA A 51 36.18 13.23 10.88
CA ALA A 51 35.75 12.75 9.56
C ALA A 51 36.84 12.86 8.47
N ASP A 52 37.65 13.92 8.49
CA ASP A 52 38.75 14.10 7.53
C ASP A 52 39.88 13.09 7.73
N GLU A 53 40.26 12.85 8.98
CA GLU A 53 41.28 11.85 9.31
C GLU A 53 40.78 10.44 8.96
N ALA A 54 39.51 10.15 9.26
CA ALA A 54 38.86 8.90 8.86
C ALA A 54 38.91 8.67 7.35
N ALA A 55 38.61 9.70 6.55
CA ALA A 55 38.66 9.63 5.09
C ALA A 55 40.08 9.35 4.57
N GLY A 56 41.11 9.90 5.21
CA GLY A 56 42.50 9.58 4.90
C GLY A 56 42.81 8.09 5.07
N TRP A 57 42.42 7.50 6.21
CA TRP A 57 42.62 6.08 6.48
C TRP A 57 41.79 5.16 5.59
N TRP A 58 40.52 5.52 5.32
CA TRP A 58 39.71 4.79 4.35
C TRP A 58 40.29 4.86 2.95
N ARG A 59 40.89 5.98 2.53
CA ARG A 59 41.57 6.07 1.22
C ARG A 59 42.74 5.10 1.13
N ILE A 60 43.59 5.04 2.15
CA ILE A 60 44.72 4.10 2.20
C ILE A 60 44.20 2.66 2.08
N ALA A 61 43.19 2.29 2.89
CA ALA A 61 42.62 0.96 2.85
C ALA A 61 41.92 0.64 1.51
N ALA A 62 41.21 1.61 0.92
CA ALA A 62 40.48 1.44 -0.35
C ALA A 62 41.44 1.24 -1.53
N VAL A 63 42.51 2.06 -1.63
CA VAL A 63 43.58 1.89 -2.63
C VAL A 63 44.25 0.52 -2.48
N ALA A 64 44.34 0.00 -1.25
CA ALA A 64 44.89 -1.31 -0.98
C ALA A 64 43.90 -2.49 -1.24
N GLY A 65 42.73 -2.21 -1.84
CA GLY A 65 41.74 -3.21 -2.23
C GLY A 65 40.65 -3.50 -1.18
N SER A 66 40.42 -2.61 -0.21
CA SER A 66 39.32 -2.77 0.74
C SER A 66 38.02 -2.18 0.17
N ALA A 67 37.12 -3.05 -0.28
CA ALA A 67 35.80 -2.66 -0.77
C ALA A 67 34.94 -1.96 0.31
N ALA A 68 35.09 -2.36 1.58
CA ALA A 68 34.39 -1.72 2.70
C ALA A 68 34.87 -0.29 2.94
N ALA A 69 36.18 -0.04 2.83
CA ALA A 69 36.75 1.29 2.95
C ALA A 69 36.36 2.17 1.76
N ALA A 70 36.34 1.61 0.55
CA ALA A 70 35.85 2.31 -0.64
C ALA A 70 34.38 2.74 -0.48
N HIS A 71 33.52 1.87 0.07
CA HIS A 71 32.13 2.25 0.39
C HIS A 71 32.06 3.37 1.43
N ALA A 72 32.83 3.27 2.53
CA ALA A 72 32.85 4.30 3.57
C ALA A 72 33.31 5.66 3.04
N LEU A 73 34.36 5.66 2.21
CA LEU A 73 34.87 6.85 1.56
C LEU A 73 33.87 7.43 0.55
N GLY A 74 33.19 6.58 -0.22
CA GLY A 74 32.12 7.01 -1.13
C GLY A 74 30.96 7.71 -0.41
N ARG A 75 30.53 7.19 0.76
CA ARG A 75 29.54 7.87 1.59
C ARG A 75 30.04 9.20 2.13
N HIS A 76 31.29 9.27 2.58
CA HIS A 76 31.90 10.51 3.06
C HIS A 76 31.90 11.62 2.01
N PHE A 77 32.27 11.29 0.76
CA PHE A 77 32.21 12.25 -0.35
C PHE A 77 30.76 12.68 -0.65
N ARG A 78 29.80 11.75 -0.61
CA ARG A 78 28.37 12.04 -0.80
C ARG A 78 27.85 13.01 0.25
N GLU A 79 28.20 12.83 1.52
CA GLU A 79 27.84 13.73 2.63
C GLU A 79 28.39 15.15 2.45
N ARG A 80 29.52 15.29 1.74
CA ARG A 80 30.13 16.59 1.40
C ARG A 80 29.61 17.20 0.10
N GLY A 81 28.70 16.53 -0.60
CA GLY A 81 28.19 16.96 -1.90
C GLY A 81 29.15 16.74 -3.08
N ASP A 82 30.24 15.99 -2.87
CA ASP A 82 31.14 15.58 -3.96
C ASP A 82 30.62 14.28 -4.59
N GLU A 83 29.64 14.42 -5.48
CA GLU A 83 29.06 13.28 -6.19
C GLU A 83 30.05 12.54 -7.10
N PRO A 84 30.94 13.20 -7.87
CA PRO A 84 31.94 12.50 -8.67
C PRO A 84 32.89 11.65 -7.82
N GLY A 85 33.35 12.19 -6.69
CA GLY A 85 34.16 11.46 -5.72
C GLY A 85 33.39 10.28 -5.12
N ALA A 86 32.11 10.50 -4.76
CA ALA A 86 31.25 9.45 -4.24
C ALA A 86 31.07 8.31 -5.24
N GLU A 87 30.71 8.62 -6.48
CA GLU A 87 30.49 7.63 -7.54
C GLU A 87 31.76 6.80 -7.79
N TYR A 88 32.93 7.44 -7.88
CA TYR A 88 34.20 6.74 -8.10
C TYR A 88 34.43 5.66 -7.03
N TRP A 89 34.37 6.04 -5.75
CA TRP A 89 34.65 5.09 -4.66
C TRP A 89 33.55 4.06 -4.46
N LEU A 90 32.29 4.43 -4.67
CA LEU A 90 31.16 3.49 -4.63
C LEU A 90 31.24 2.47 -5.77
N ARG A 91 31.64 2.88 -6.98
CA ARG A 91 31.91 1.96 -8.10
C ARG A 91 33.04 1.00 -7.78
N GLN A 92 34.16 1.48 -7.25
CA GLN A 92 35.24 0.60 -6.82
C GLN A 92 34.80 -0.42 -5.76
N SER A 93 33.97 0.00 -4.80
CA SER A 93 33.38 -0.91 -3.81
C SER A 93 32.47 -1.96 -4.45
N ALA A 94 31.59 -1.54 -5.35
CA ALA A 94 30.59 -2.38 -5.99
C ALA A 94 31.22 -3.41 -6.96
N GLU A 95 32.23 -3.00 -7.73
CA GLU A 95 32.99 -3.87 -8.64
C GLU A 95 33.73 -4.99 -7.90
N GLN A 96 34.14 -4.74 -6.64
CA GLN A 96 34.74 -5.75 -5.76
C GLN A 96 33.69 -6.67 -5.09
N GLY A 97 32.41 -6.54 -5.44
CA GLY A 97 31.34 -7.40 -4.92
C GLY A 97 30.86 -7.03 -3.52
N HIS A 98 31.02 -5.77 -3.09
CA HIS A 98 30.52 -5.32 -1.79
C HIS A 98 29.06 -4.83 -1.89
N ALA A 99 28.14 -5.53 -1.21
CA ALA A 99 26.70 -5.33 -1.35
C ALA A 99 26.22 -3.92 -0.99
N LEU A 100 26.76 -3.33 0.08
CA LEU A 100 26.41 -1.97 0.50
C LEU A 100 26.98 -0.92 -0.47
N GLY A 101 28.16 -1.19 -1.06
CA GLY A 101 28.75 -0.35 -2.10
C GLY A 101 27.89 -0.33 -3.35
N ALA A 102 27.46 -1.51 -3.82
CA ALA A 102 26.55 -1.65 -4.95
C ALA A 102 25.18 -0.98 -4.68
N TYR A 103 24.62 -1.13 -3.48
CA TYR A 103 23.38 -0.46 -3.10
C TYR A 103 23.52 1.07 -3.09
N ALA A 104 24.56 1.60 -2.44
CA ALA A 104 24.78 3.04 -2.37
C ALA A 104 25.08 3.65 -3.75
N LEU A 105 25.76 2.91 -4.63
CA LEU A 105 25.93 3.31 -6.02
C LEU A 105 24.60 3.32 -6.77
N ALA A 106 23.78 2.28 -6.63
CA ALA A 106 22.46 2.22 -7.24
C ALA A 106 21.61 3.43 -6.81
N ASP A 107 21.53 3.71 -5.51
CA ASP A 107 20.81 4.86 -4.93
C ASP A 107 21.29 6.20 -5.51
N LEU A 108 22.62 6.40 -5.65
CA LEU A 108 23.19 7.60 -6.26
C LEU A 108 22.82 7.74 -7.75
N LEU A 109 22.84 6.63 -8.50
CA LEU A 109 22.49 6.60 -9.92
C LEU A 109 20.98 6.82 -10.15
N GLU A 110 20.12 6.25 -9.30
CA GLU A 110 18.65 6.46 -9.36
C GLU A 110 18.30 7.94 -9.21
N HIS A 111 18.95 8.66 -8.28
CA HIS A 111 18.73 10.09 -8.09
C HIS A 111 19.07 10.94 -9.32
N ARG A 112 19.99 10.48 -10.18
CA ARG A 112 20.34 11.14 -11.45
C ARG A 112 19.51 10.67 -12.64
N GLY A 113 18.67 9.65 -12.47
CA GLY A 113 17.93 9.01 -13.57
C GLY A 113 18.81 8.15 -14.47
N ASP A 114 19.96 7.67 -13.97
CA ASP A 114 20.89 6.86 -14.76
C ASP A 114 20.38 5.42 -14.93
N SER A 115 20.37 4.92 -16.16
CA SER A 115 19.91 3.57 -16.51
C SER A 115 20.76 2.43 -15.92
N GLY A 116 21.96 2.74 -15.42
CA GLY A 116 22.86 1.78 -14.77
C GLY A 116 22.43 1.39 -13.35
N ALA A 117 21.48 2.09 -12.74
CA ALA A 117 21.09 1.88 -11.36
C ALA A 117 20.54 0.47 -11.07
N GLU A 118 19.64 -0.03 -11.93
CA GLU A 118 18.99 -1.34 -11.74
C GLU A 118 20.03 -2.47 -11.68
N ARG A 119 21.07 -2.40 -12.51
CA ARG A 119 22.16 -3.40 -12.53
C ARG A 119 22.83 -3.51 -11.16
N TRP A 120 23.19 -2.38 -10.57
CA TRP A 120 23.86 -2.35 -9.25
C TRP A 120 22.90 -2.73 -8.13
N LEU A 121 21.62 -2.36 -8.25
CA LEU A 121 20.58 -2.77 -7.33
C LEU A 121 20.40 -4.30 -7.35
N ARG A 122 20.35 -4.91 -8.53
CA ARG A 122 20.29 -6.37 -8.72
C ARG A 122 21.51 -7.06 -8.14
N GLN A 123 22.72 -6.58 -8.43
CA GLN A 123 23.94 -7.14 -7.84
C GLN A 123 23.92 -7.09 -6.31
N SER A 124 23.48 -5.97 -5.72
CA SER A 124 23.35 -5.84 -4.27
C SER A 124 22.31 -6.81 -3.69
N ALA A 125 21.18 -6.98 -4.38
CA ALA A 125 20.12 -7.91 -4.00
C ALA A 125 20.58 -9.38 -4.05
N GLU A 126 21.30 -9.77 -5.11
CA GLU A 126 21.91 -11.11 -5.29
C GLU A 126 22.89 -11.44 -4.15
N GLN A 127 23.59 -10.44 -3.63
CA GLN A 127 24.49 -10.57 -2.48
C GLN A 127 23.76 -10.55 -1.13
N GLY A 128 22.42 -10.51 -1.13
CA GLY A 128 21.59 -10.63 0.05
C GLY A 128 21.22 -9.31 0.72
N HIS A 129 21.44 -8.16 0.08
CA HIS A 129 20.98 -6.88 0.62
C HIS A 129 19.45 -6.78 0.56
N ARG A 130 18.80 -6.88 1.72
CA ARG A 130 17.33 -6.98 1.82
C ARG A 130 16.55 -5.78 1.25
N GLU A 131 17.05 -4.57 1.44
CA GLU A 131 16.43 -3.35 0.90
C GLU A 131 16.61 -3.27 -0.62
N ALA A 132 17.76 -3.73 -1.13
CA ALA A 132 17.98 -3.78 -2.58
C ALA A 132 17.03 -4.77 -3.25
N ALA A 133 16.88 -5.97 -2.66
CA ALA A 133 15.91 -6.96 -3.11
C ALA A 133 14.48 -6.42 -3.09
N TYR A 134 14.06 -5.72 -2.03
CA TYR A 134 12.75 -5.10 -1.97
C TYR A 134 12.54 -4.02 -3.05
N ARG A 135 13.51 -3.10 -3.22
CA ARG A 135 13.42 -2.04 -4.24
C ARG A 135 13.39 -2.61 -5.66
N LEU A 136 14.19 -3.64 -5.93
CA LEU A 136 14.17 -4.34 -7.21
C LEU A 136 12.82 -5.03 -7.44
N ALA A 137 12.27 -5.72 -6.44
CA ALA A 137 10.94 -6.31 -6.53
C ALA A 137 9.88 -5.25 -6.89
N ARG A 138 9.95 -4.06 -6.27
CA ARG A 138 9.03 -2.95 -6.55
C ARG A 138 9.20 -2.37 -7.95
N ALA A 139 10.44 -2.25 -8.43
CA ALA A 139 10.71 -1.81 -9.80
C ALA A 139 10.12 -2.79 -10.83
N LEU A 140 10.37 -4.09 -10.68
CA LEU A 140 9.86 -5.15 -11.55
C LEU A 140 8.33 -5.21 -11.53
N ASP A 141 7.72 -5.07 -10.35
CA ASP A 141 6.27 -5.08 -10.18
C ASP A 141 5.60 -3.88 -10.88
N ARG A 142 6.19 -2.67 -10.77
CA ARG A 142 5.71 -1.48 -11.52
C ARG A 142 5.81 -1.68 -13.03
N GLN A 143 6.93 -2.23 -13.51
CA GLN A 143 7.11 -2.53 -14.93
C GLN A 143 6.12 -3.59 -15.44
N ALA A 144 5.81 -4.60 -14.62
CA ALA A 144 4.92 -5.69 -15.00
C ALA A 144 3.43 -5.33 -14.91
N VAL A 145 3.04 -4.40 -14.04
CA VAL A 145 1.66 -3.91 -13.96
C VAL A 145 1.40 -2.81 -15.01
N GLY A 146 2.45 -2.11 -15.47
CA GLY A 146 2.37 -0.93 -16.33
C GLY A 146 1.72 0.21 -15.57
N ASP A 147 2.46 1.30 -15.29
CA ASP A 147 2.13 2.45 -14.40
C ASP A 147 0.64 2.63 -14.00
N THR A 148 0.12 1.69 -13.21
CA THR A 148 -1.26 1.68 -12.74
C THR A 148 -1.28 1.16 -11.31
N SER A 149 -1.30 2.14 -10.40
CA SER A 149 -1.69 2.08 -8.98
C SER A 149 -1.20 0.89 -8.15
N ASP A 150 -0.32 1.20 -7.20
CA ASP A 150 0.03 0.37 -6.06
C ASP A 150 -1.20 -0.24 -5.37
N ALA A 151 -1.16 -1.56 -5.12
CA ALA A 151 -2.15 -2.27 -4.32
C ALA A 151 -2.28 -1.74 -2.87
N PHE A 152 -1.37 -0.86 -2.44
CA PHE A 152 -1.34 -0.23 -1.12
C PHE A 152 -1.08 1.29 -1.19
N GLY A 153 -1.41 1.96 -2.29
CA GLY A 153 -1.31 3.43 -2.36
C GLY A 153 -2.21 4.11 -1.32
N PRO A 154 -1.83 5.29 -0.79
CA PRO A 154 -2.71 6.06 0.09
C PRO A 154 -3.90 6.56 -0.74
N GLY A 155 -5.08 5.97 -0.55
CA GLY A 155 -6.31 6.48 -1.18
C GLY A 155 -7.12 5.53 -2.07
N ARG A 156 -6.81 4.22 -2.12
CA ARG A 156 -7.82 3.23 -2.53
C ARG A 156 -7.84 2.10 -1.53
N GLY A 157 -8.80 2.17 -0.60
CA GLY A 157 -9.17 1.03 0.22
C GLY A 157 -9.54 -0.12 -0.70
N ALA A 158 -8.67 -1.13 -0.76
CA ALA A 158 -9.14 -2.49 -0.98
C ALA A 158 -9.88 -2.87 0.30
N GLY A 159 -11.10 -2.36 0.44
CA GLY A 159 -12.04 -2.90 1.40
C GLY A 159 -12.34 -4.34 0.95
N PRO A 160 -12.25 -5.35 1.82
CA PRO A 160 -13.07 -6.53 1.60
C PRO A 160 -14.52 -6.03 1.54
N ASN A 161 -15.25 -6.50 0.53
CA ASN A 161 -16.67 -6.23 0.28
C ASN A 161 -17.43 -5.71 1.51
N THR A 162 -18.01 -4.52 1.35
CA THR A 162 -19.27 -4.08 1.97
C THR A 162 -19.87 -5.09 2.96
N LEU A 163 -19.56 -4.95 4.24
CA LEU A 163 -20.35 -5.51 5.32
C LEU A 163 -21.28 -4.42 5.84
N GLY A 164 -22.56 -4.54 5.53
CA GLY A 164 -23.62 -3.75 6.15
C GLY A 164 -24.76 -3.36 5.22
N GLY A 165 -25.62 -4.31 4.87
CA GLY A 165 -26.90 -4.02 4.20
C GLY A 165 -27.57 -5.26 3.61
N THR A 166 -28.50 -5.83 4.37
CA THR A 166 -29.51 -6.84 3.97
C THR A 166 -29.05 -8.26 3.62
N ALA A 167 -29.55 -9.21 4.41
CA ALA A 167 -29.68 -10.62 4.06
C ALA A 167 -30.61 -10.82 2.86
N GLY A 168 -30.22 -11.66 1.90
CA GLY A 168 -31.09 -12.13 0.83
C GLY A 168 -30.34 -12.56 -0.44
N VAL A 169 -30.36 -13.87 -0.67
CA VAL A 169 -30.17 -14.60 -1.94
C VAL A 169 -28.76 -14.96 -2.40
N LEU A 170 -28.53 -16.28 -2.40
CA LEU A 170 -27.49 -17.02 -3.09
C LEU A 170 -27.93 -17.25 -4.53
N GLY A 171 -27.14 -16.80 -5.52
CA GLY A 171 -27.35 -17.08 -6.93
C GLY A 171 -26.06 -16.92 -7.74
N ASP A 172 -25.70 -17.95 -8.48
CA ASP A 172 -24.51 -18.11 -9.33
C ASP A 172 -24.18 -16.89 -10.22
N LEU A 173 -22.90 -16.49 -10.25
CA LEU A 173 -22.35 -15.58 -11.26
C LEU A 173 -21.33 -16.31 -12.15
N GLY A 174 -21.71 -16.53 -13.41
CA GLY A 174 -20.80 -16.92 -14.49
C GLY A 174 -19.81 -15.80 -14.87
N PRO A 175 -18.70 -16.12 -15.57
CA PRO A 175 -17.53 -15.28 -15.60
C PRO A 175 -17.61 -14.20 -16.70
N GLY A 176 -17.50 -12.94 -16.30
CA GLY A 176 -17.49 -11.79 -17.21
C GLY A 176 -16.70 -10.60 -16.67
N VAL A 177 -15.55 -10.85 -16.02
CA VAL A 177 -14.65 -9.78 -15.57
C VAL A 177 -13.78 -9.34 -16.76
N PRO A 178 -13.69 -8.04 -17.11
CA PRO A 178 -12.74 -7.58 -18.11
C PRO A 178 -11.33 -7.86 -17.59
N LYS A 179 -10.62 -8.78 -18.26
CA LYS A 179 -9.22 -9.11 -17.95
C LYS A 179 -8.40 -7.82 -17.98
N LYS A 180 -7.97 -7.35 -16.80
CA LYS A 180 -6.84 -6.42 -16.69
C LYS A 180 -5.72 -7.01 -17.53
N ARG A 181 -5.15 -6.23 -18.45
CA ARG A 181 -4.02 -6.66 -19.27
C ARG A 181 -2.93 -7.14 -18.34
N GLU A 182 -2.78 -8.45 -18.27
CA GLU A 182 -1.73 -9.07 -17.50
C GLU A 182 -0.42 -8.80 -18.23
N GLY A 183 0.41 -7.89 -17.69
CA GLY A 183 1.79 -7.78 -18.16
C GLY A 183 2.54 -9.10 -17.98
N PRO A 184 3.68 -9.25 -18.66
CA PRO A 184 4.32 -10.55 -18.89
C PRO A 184 4.53 -11.29 -17.56
N ALA A 185 4.02 -12.53 -17.51
CA ALA A 185 4.04 -13.39 -16.32
C ALA A 185 5.45 -13.57 -15.72
N THR A 186 6.50 -13.38 -16.53
CA THR A 186 7.91 -13.45 -16.14
C THR A 186 8.30 -12.37 -15.14
N GLY A 187 7.90 -11.11 -15.34
CA GLY A 187 8.27 -10.00 -14.45
C GLY A 187 7.60 -10.08 -13.07
N ARG A 188 6.35 -10.56 -13.03
CA ARG A 188 5.64 -10.79 -11.75
C ARG A 188 6.21 -11.98 -10.97
N GLY A 189 6.67 -13.03 -11.66
CA GLY A 189 7.37 -14.15 -11.03
C GLY A 189 8.71 -13.73 -10.43
N GLU A 190 9.50 -12.92 -11.13
CA GLU A 190 10.77 -12.41 -10.62
C GLU A 190 10.58 -11.46 -9.42
N ALA A 191 9.61 -10.54 -9.50
CA ALA A 191 9.30 -9.62 -8.39
C ALA A 191 8.96 -10.37 -7.10
N GLU A 192 8.14 -11.43 -7.19
CA GLU A 192 7.80 -12.26 -6.03
C GLU A 192 9.03 -12.95 -5.43
N GLN A 193 9.93 -13.48 -6.26
CA GLN A 193 11.16 -14.10 -5.76
C GLN A 193 11.99 -13.11 -4.96
N TRP A 194 12.11 -11.86 -5.43
CA TRP A 194 12.80 -10.80 -4.71
C TRP A 194 12.08 -10.39 -3.42
N TYR A 195 10.75 -10.28 -3.42
CA TYR A 195 10.00 -10.07 -2.18
C TYR A 195 10.24 -11.20 -1.17
N ARG A 196 10.22 -12.46 -1.61
CA ARG A 196 10.50 -13.63 -0.76
C ARG A 196 11.91 -13.60 -0.17
N GLN A 197 12.91 -13.27 -0.97
CA GLN A 197 14.29 -13.13 -0.49
C GLN A 197 14.48 -11.99 0.51
N ALA A 198 13.83 -10.83 0.28
CA ALA A 198 13.86 -9.70 1.20
C ALA A 198 13.10 -10.00 2.49
N ALA A 199 11.92 -10.60 2.40
CA ALA A 199 11.07 -10.98 3.52
C ALA A 199 11.75 -12.03 4.42
N ALA A 200 12.38 -13.05 3.83
CA ALA A 200 13.17 -14.05 4.57
C ALA A 200 14.35 -13.44 5.34
N ARG A 201 14.80 -12.23 4.96
CA ARG A 201 15.85 -11.45 5.65
C ARG A 201 15.28 -10.35 6.55
N GLY A 202 14.01 -10.46 6.92
CA GLY A 202 13.34 -9.56 7.87
C GLY A 202 12.88 -8.23 7.28
N HIS A 203 12.75 -8.10 5.96
CA HIS A 203 12.22 -6.87 5.36
C HIS A 203 10.69 -6.80 5.49
N ARG A 204 10.18 -6.05 6.48
CA ARG A 204 8.75 -6.00 6.83
C ARG A 204 7.81 -5.63 5.67
N ARG A 205 8.17 -4.63 4.85
CA ARG A 205 7.34 -4.24 3.69
C ARG A 205 7.36 -5.32 2.60
N ALA A 206 8.46 -6.07 2.46
CA ALA A 206 8.52 -7.15 1.48
C ALA A 206 7.64 -8.33 1.93
N ALA A 207 7.62 -8.62 3.23
CA ALA A 207 6.70 -9.59 3.82
C ALA A 207 5.23 -9.19 3.62
N LEU A 208 4.88 -7.90 3.79
CA LEU A 208 3.55 -7.39 3.44
C LEU A 208 3.19 -7.65 1.97
N HIS A 209 4.06 -7.26 1.04
CA HIS A 209 3.80 -7.44 -0.40
C HIS A 209 3.71 -8.91 -0.80
N LEU A 210 4.57 -9.77 -0.23
CA LEU A 210 4.51 -11.21 -0.44
C LEU A 210 3.20 -11.80 0.10
N GLY A 211 2.77 -11.40 1.30
CA GLY A 211 1.49 -11.78 1.87
C GLY A 211 0.32 -11.45 0.93
N ALA A 212 0.33 -10.27 0.34
CA ALA A 212 -0.71 -9.84 -0.61
C ALA A 212 -0.69 -10.61 -1.94
N ILE A 213 0.49 -11.03 -2.40
CA ILE A 213 0.60 -11.90 -3.59
C ILE A 213 -0.01 -13.27 -3.30
N LEU A 214 0.33 -13.86 -2.15
CA LEU A 214 -0.15 -15.18 -1.72
C LEU A 214 -1.65 -15.17 -1.44
N GLU A 215 -2.17 -14.12 -0.80
CA GLU A 215 -3.60 -13.95 -0.54
C GLU A 215 -4.42 -13.93 -1.84
N ARG A 216 -3.96 -13.18 -2.86
CA ARG A 216 -4.62 -13.16 -4.18
C ARG A 216 -4.60 -14.51 -4.90
N ARG A 217 -3.67 -15.40 -4.55
CA ARG A 217 -3.61 -16.78 -5.04
C ARG A 217 -4.46 -17.75 -4.22
N GLY A 218 -5.09 -17.29 -3.15
CA GLY A 218 -5.84 -18.14 -2.23
C GLY A 218 -4.95 -18.95 -1.28
N GLU A 219 -3.72 -18.50 -1.03
CA GLU A 219 -2.77 -19.16 -0.12
C GLU A 219 -2.84 -18.52 1.28
N GLN A 220 -4.03 -18.47 1.90
CA GLN A 220 -4.30 -17.63 3.08
C GLN A 220 -3.41 -17.97 4.28
N LYS A 221 -3.10 -19.26 4.48
CA LYS A 221 -2.24 -19.70 5.59
C LYS A 221 -0.82 -19.15 5.46
N GLU A 222 -0.26 -19.13 4.26
CA GLU A 222 1.08 -18.57 4.04
C GLU A 222 1.05 -17.04 4.08
N ALA A 223 0.03 -16.42 3.46
CA ALA A 223 -0.19 -14.99 3.54
C ALA A 223 -0.26 -14.49 5.00
N GLY A 224 -1.05 -15.17 5.84
CA GLY A 224 -1.18 -14.86 7.27
C GLY A 224 0.14 -14.96 8.04
N ARG A 225 1.03 -15.91 7.70
CA ARG A 225 2.37 -16.00 8.31
C ARG A 225 3.25 -14.80 7.97
N TRP A 226 3.22 -14.36 6.71
CA TRP A 226 3.99 -13.19 6.28
C TRP A 226 3.43 -11.89 6.85
N TYR A 227 2.10 -11.73 6.87
CA TYR A 227 1.47 -10.59 7.54
C TYR A 227 1.78 -10.55 9.02
N LEU A 228 1.69 -11.69 9.74
CA LEU A 228 2.05 -11.77 11.15
C LEU A 228 3.51 -11.38 11.39
N THR A 229 4.43 -11.83 10.54
CA THR A 229 5.85 -11.50 10.64
C THR A 229 6.06 -10.00 10.47
N ALA A 230 5.49 -9.39 9.43
CA ALA A 230 5.59 -7.96 9.17
C ALA A 230 4.91 -7.12 10.28
N ALA A 231 3.74 -7.55 10.76
CA ALA A 231 3.00 -6.88 11.82
C ALA A 231 3.76 -6.87 13.15
N LYS A 232 4.42 -7.99 13.51
CA LYS A 232 5.27 -8.06 14.70
C LYS A 232 6.40 -7.04 14.66
N GLU A 233 7.00 -6.84 13.49
CA GLU A 233 8.06 -5.85 13.21
C GLU A 233 7.53 -4.41 13.02
N GLY A 234 6.26 -4.13 13.33
CA GLY A 234 5.71 -2.77 13.30
C GLY A 234 5.36 -2.27 11.89
N GLU A 235 4.83 -3.15 11.02
CA GLU A 235 4.18 -2.74 9.77
C GLU A 235 2.65 -2.61 9.96
N PRO A 236 2.08 -1.40 10.09
CA PRO A 236 0.66 -1.20 10.39
C PRO A 236 -0.26 -1.79 9.33
N ARG A 237 0.11 -1.65 8.05
CA ARG A 237 -0.65 -2.21 6.93
C ARG A 237 -0.72 -3.73 6.95
N ALA A 238 0.34 -4.39 7.44
CA ALA A 238 0.36 -5.83 7.60
C ALA A 238 -0.49 -6.28 8.79
N ALA A 239 -0.49 -5.51 9.89
CA ALA A 239 -1.39 -5.75 11.01
C ALA A 239 -2.86 -5.58 10.56
N CYS A 240 -3.16 -4.55 9.76
CA CYS A 240 -4.48 -4.34 9.19
C CYS A 240 -4.94 -5.49 8.28
N ALA A 241 -4.08 -5.91 7.34
CA ALA A 241 -4.34 -7.05 6.44
C ALA A 241 -4.52 -8.37 7.21
N LEU A 242 -3.70 -8.60 8.24
CA LEU A 242 -3.87 -9.77 9.11
C LEU A 242 -5.22 -9.75 9.84
N GLY A 243 -5.67 -8.58 10.31
CA GLY A 243 -6.98 -8.44 10.94
C GLY A 243 -8.12 -8.84 10.00
N PHE A 244 -8.09 -8.41 8.74
CA PHE A 244 -9.09 -8.83 7.75
C PHE A 244 -9.05 -10.35 7.49
N LEU A 245 -7.86 -10.91 7.34
CA LEU A 245 -7.70 -12.36 7.13
C LEU A 245 -8.21 -13.19 8.32
N LEU A 246 -8.04 -12.70 9.55
CA LEU A 246 -8.55 -13.34 10.76
C LEU A 246 -10.07 -13.23 10.87
N ARG A 247 -10.64 -12.06 10.60
CA ARG A 247 -12.10 -11.88 10.55
C ARG A 247 -12.74 -12.81 9.52
N ASP A 248 -12.15 -12.93 8.34
CA ASP A 248 -12.66 -13.81 7.28
C ASP A 248 -12.56 -15.30 7.66
N ALA A 249 -11.64 -15.63 8.59
CA ALA A 249 -11.56 -16.95 9.22
C ALA A 249 -12.49 -17.13 10.45
N GLY A 250 -13.27 -16.10 10.80
CA GLY A 250 -14.20 -16.11 11.95
C GLY A 250 -13.57 -15.74 13.29
N ASP A 251 -12.30 -15.30 13.33
CA ASP A 251 -11.60 -14.89 14.56
C ASP A 251 -11.61 -13.36 14.73
N GLU A 252 -12.79 -12.83 15.05
CA GLU A 252 -12.99 -11.38 15.21
C GLU A 252 -12.22 -10.79 16.40
N GLU A 253 -12.02 -11.55 17.48
CA GLU A 253 -11.29 -11.07 18.66
C GLU A 253 -9.81 -10.87 18.35
N SER A 254 -9.16 -11.84 17.69
CA SER A 254 -7.78 -11.65 17.24
C SER A 254 -7.70 -10.55 16.17
N ALA A 255 -8.70 -10.44 15.29
CA ALA A 255 -8.75 -9.36 14.31
C ALA A 255 -8.76 -7.97 14.97
N ALA A 256 -9.59 -7.79 16.01
CA ALA A 256 -9.68 -6.55 16.77
C ALA A 256 -8.33 -6.17 17.40
N VAL A 257 -7.57 -7.13 17.94
CA VAL A 257 -6.23 -6.87 18.50
C VAL A 257 -5.27 -6.32 17.45
N TRP A 258 -5.26 -6.90 16.24
CA TRP A 258 -4.36 -6.45 15.18
C TRP A 258 -4.80 -5.13 14.56
N TRP A 259 -6.11 -4.92 14.37
CA TRP A 259 -6.61 -3.61 13.94
C TRP A 259 -6.34 -2.52 14.96
N LEU A 260 -6.45 -2.80 16.28
CA LEU A 260 -6.13 -1.83 17.32
C LEU A 260 -4.67 -1.38 17.21
N ARG A 261 -3.74 -2.32 17.05
CA ARG A 261 -2.32 -1.99 16.86
C ARG A 261 -2.09 -1.17 15.59
N ALA A 262 -2.74 -1.53 14.49
CA ALA A 262 -2.61 -0.79 13.22
C ALA A 262 -3.19 0.63 13.34
N ALA A 263 -4.36 0.78 13.95
CA ALA A 263 -5.03 2.07 14.14
C ALA A 263 -4.25 3.01 15.06
N GLN A 264 -3.60 2.49 16.12
CA GLN A 264 -2.71 3.26 16.99
C GLN A 264 -1.50 3.84 16.25
N GLU A 265 -1.06 3.18 15.18
CA GLU A 265 0.02 3.63 14.30
C GLU A 265 -0.50 4.48 13.10
N GLY A 266 -1.79 4.87 13.13
CA GLY A 266 -2.40 5.74 12.13
C GLY A 266 -2.95 5.03 10.89
N ASP A 267 -3.20 3.73 10.94
CA ASP A 267 -3.90 3.02 9.84
C ASP A 267 -5.42 3.30 9.88
N GLY A 268 -5.89 4.15 8.97
CA GLY A 268 -7.30 4.55 8.89
C GLY A 268 -8.25 3.40 8.56
N ASN A 269 -7.84 2.46 7.71
CA ASN A 269 -8.66 1.29 7.36
C ASN A 269 -8.90 0.39 8.58
N ALA A 270 -7.88 0.20 9.41
CA ALA A 270 -7.99 -0.54 10.67
C ALA A 270 -8.90 0.16 11.68
N ALA A 271 -8.77 1.49 11.82
CA ALA A 271 -9.66 2.29 12.65
C ALA A 271 -11.12 2.17 12.17
N ASN A 272 -11.36 2.19 10.86
CA ASN A 272 -12.69 2.01 10.29
C ASN A 272 -13.25 0.60 10.54
N ALA A 273 -12.41 -0.44 10.43
CA ALA A 273 -12.79 -1.82 10.74
C ALA A 273 -13.18 -2.00 12.21
N LEU A 274 -12.44 -1.39 13.14
CA LEU A 274 -12.83 -1.34 14.57
C LEU A 274 -14.16 -0.64 14.76
N GLY A 275 -14.36 0.50 14.09
CA GLY A 275 -15.64 1.22 14.13
C GLY A 275 -16.81 0.32 13.73
N ALA A 276 -16.68 -0.42 12.62
CA ALA A 276 -17.68 -1.37 12.16
C ALA A 276 -17.91 -2.52 13.14
N LEU A 277 -16.85 -3.08 13.72
CA LEU A 277 -16.95 -4.13 14.73
C LEU A 277 -17.74 -3.65 15.97
N HIS A 278 -17.41 -2.46 16.48
CA HIS A 278 -18.11 -1.87 17.62
C HIS A 278 -19.56 -1.51 17.27
N ALA A 279 -19.83 -1.01 16.06
CA ALA A 279 -21.20 -0.72 15.61
C ALA A 279 -22.06 -2.00 15.57
N ALA A 280 -21.52 -3.11 15.05
CA ALA A 280 -22.19 -4.40 15.01
C ALA A 280 -22.50 -4.96 16.42
N ARG A 281 -21.65 -4.64 17.41
CA ARG A 281 -21.87 -4.97 18.83
C ARG A 281 -22.86 -4.04 19.53
N GLY A 282 -23.37 -3.01 18.86
CA GLY A 282 -24.24 -2.00 19.44
C GLY A 282 -23.50 -0.95 20.28
N GLU A 283 -22.17 -0.92 20.23
CA GLU A 283 -21.32 -0.01 21.01
C GLU A 283 -21.14 1.34 20.29
N GLN A 284 -22.25 2.05 20.12
CA GLN A 284 -22.39 3.23 19.27
C GLN A 284 -21.33 4.32 19.55
N GLN A 285 -21.05 4.63 20.82
CA GLN A 285 -20.09 5.68 21.17
C GLN A 285 -18.65 5.28 20.82
N THR A 286 -18.30 4.00 20.99
CA THR A 286 -16.99 3.47 20.65
C THR A 286 -16.81 3.44 19.14
N ALA A 287 -17.85 3.02 18.41
CA ALA A 287 -17.88 3.09 16.95
C ALA A 287 -17.66 4.51 16.42
N GLU A 288 -18.37 5.50 16.98
CA GLU A 288 -18.23 6.90 16.60
C GLU A 288 -16.81 7.44 16.81
N ARG A 289 -16.15 7.05 17.91
CA ARG A 289 -14.74 7.42 18.17
C ARG A 289 -13.80 6.83 17.13
N TRP A 290 -13.97 5.55 16.79
CA TRP A 290 -13.13 4.88 15.81
C TRP A 290 -13.32 5.39 14.39
N TYR A 291 -14.57 5.67 13.98
CA TYR A 291 -14.80 6.27 12.67
C TYR A 291 -14.22 7.69 12.56
N ARG A 292 -14.23 8.49 13.64
CA ARG A 292 -13.51 9.77 13.67
C ARG A 292 -12.00 9.56 13.53
N ALA A 293 -11.43 8.61 14.27
CA ALA A 293 -10.01 8.29 14.15
C ALA A 293 -9.62 7.84 12.73
N ALA A 294 -10.49 7.07 12.06
CA ALA A 294 -10.31 6.68 10.67
C ALA A 294 -10.23 7.89 9.74
N MET A 295 -11.13 8.87 9.92
CA MET A 295 -11.11 10.10 9.14
C MET A 295 -9.87 10.96 9.39
N ASP A 296 -9.45 11.08 10.66
CA ASP A 296 -8.24 11.83 11.03
C ASP A 296 -6.98 11.17 10.44
N ALA A 297 -7.01 9.85 10.27
CA ALA A 297 -5.99 9.07 9.56
C ALA A 297 -6.15 9.09 8.02
N GLY A 298 -7.14 9.81 7.47
CA GLY A 298 -7.35 9.98 6.04
C GLY A 298 -8.23 8.93 5.35
N ASP A 299 -8.87 8.02 6.10
CA ASP A 299 -9.86 7.09 5.54
C ASP A 299 -11.22 7.78 5.35
N VAL A 300 -11.61 7.97 4.09
CA VAL A 300 -12.87 8.60 3.70
C VAL A 300 -14.09 7.77 4.13
N ASN A 301 -13.95 6.46 4.28
CA ASN A 301 -15.04 5.58 4.72
C ASN A 301 -15.51 5.92 6.14
N GLY A 302 -14.63 6.46 6.99
CA GLY A 302 -15.00 6.87 8.35
C GLY A 302 -16.14 7.89 8.37
N ALA A 303 -16.13 8.87 7.45
CA ALA A 303 -17.20 9.87 7.35
C ALA A 303 -18.51 9.25 6.84
N TYR A 304 -18.44 8.36 5.86
CA TYR A 304 -19.63 7.66 5.38
C TYR A 304 -20.27 6.79 6.47
N ASN A 305 -19.46 6.03 7.21
CA ASN A 305 -19.92 5.17 8.29
C ASN A 305 -20.47 5.96 9.49
N LEU A 306 -19.92 7.14 9.81
CA LEU A 306 -20.55 8.07 10.74
C LEU A 306 -21.93 8.53 10.26
N GLY A 307 -22.08 8.76 8.96
CA GLY A 307 -23.37 9.09 8.35
C GLY A 307 -24.40 7.99 8.55
N LEU A 308 -24.02 6.73 8.25
CA LEU A 308 -24.87 5.56 8.48
C LEU A 308 -25.24 5.40 9.96
N LEU A 309 -24.26 5.54 10.85
CA LEU A 309 -24.45 5.44 12.30
C LEU A 309 -25.44 6.50 12.81
N CYS A 310 -25.34 7.74 12.32
CA CYS A 310 -26.25 8.82 12.66
C CYS A 310 -27.66 8.56 12.10
N ALA A 311 -27.76 8.12 10.84
CA ALA A 311 -29.04 7.81 10.19
C ALA A 311 -29.79 6.69 10.92
N ALA A 312 -29.10 5.63 11.34
CA ALA A 312 -29.68 4.53 12.12
C ALA A 312 -30.16 4.95 13.52
N GLN A 313 -29.74 6.11 14.00
CA GLN A 313 -30.16 6.71 15.28
C GLN A 313 -31.12 7.90 15.08
N ASP A 314 -31.71 8.03 13.88
CA ASP A 314 -32.59 9.14 13.49
C ASP A 314 -31.95 10.55 13.64
N ARG A 315 -30.61 10.63 13.67
CA ARG A 315 -29.85 11.88 13.71
C ARG A 315 -29.64 12.43 12.29
N VAL A 316 -30.74 12.67 11.56
CA VAL A 316 -30.76 13.01 10.13
C VAL A 316 -29.83 14.20 9.79
N ALA A 317 -29.89 15.29 10.55
CA ALA A 317 -29.05 16.46 10.29
C ALA A 317 -27.54 16.18 10.44
N GLN A 318 -27.16 15.30 11.37
CA GLN A 318 -25.75 14.89 11.53
C GLN A 318 -25.36 13.91 10.43
N ALA A 319 -26.25 13.00 10.05
CA ALA A 319 -26.03 12.09 8.93
C ALA A 319 -25.76 12.87 7.63
N GLU A 320 -26.55 13.90 7.33
CA GLU A 320 -26.35 14.77 6.18
C GLU A 320 -24.96 15.44 6.19
N GLN A 321 -24.54 15.99 7.34
CA GLN A 321 -23.22 16.62 7.47
C GLN A 321 -22.09 15.64 7.16
N TRP A 322 -22.18 14.42 7.67
CA TRP A 322 -21.18 13.39 7.44
C TRP A 322 -21.18 12.88 6.00
N TYR A 323 -22.36 12.66 5.41
CA TYR A 323 -22.45 12.28 4.00
C TYR A 323 -21.92 13.36 3.07
N ARG A 324 -22.22 14.65 3.33
CA ARG A 324 -21.63 15.78 2.58
C ARG A 324 -20.11 15.72 2.64
N ARG A 325 -19.52 15.54 3.82
CA ARG A 325 -18.07 15.46 3.98
C ARG A 325 -17.46 14.31 3.17
N ALA A 326 -18.04 13.11 3.25
CA ALA A 326 -17.58 11.95 2.48
C ALA A 326 -17.76 12.14 0.96
N ALA A 327 -18.90 12.70 0.53
CA ALA A 327 -19.22 12.94 -0.87
C ALA A 327 -18.32 14.03 -1.51
N TYR A 328 -17.96 15.07 -0.76
CA TYR A 328 -16.97 16.06 -1.19
C TYR A 328 -15.58 15.44 -1.34
N ALA A 329 -15.22 14.49 -0.47
CA ALA A 329 -13.99 13.70 -0.58
C ALA A 329 -14.04 12.61 -1.67
N GLY A 330 -15.13 12.52 -2.44
CA GLY A 330 -15.25 11.62 -3.60
C GLY A 330 -15.85 10.25 -3.30
N HIS A 331 -16.41 10.02 -2.11
CA HIS A 331 -17.07 8.75 -1.78
C HIS A 331 -18.42 8.63 -2.51
N ARG A 332 -18.53 7.67 -3.43
CA ARG A 332 -19.70 7.53 -4.32
C ARG A 332 -20.97 7.11 -3.56
N GLU A 333 -20.88 6.16 -2.63
CA GLU A 333 -22.03 5.69 -1.85
C GLU A 333 -22.53 6.77 -0.89
N ALA A 334 -21.63 7.59 -0.33
CA ALA A 334 -22.02 8.74 0.47
C ALA A 334 -22.72 9.82 -0.38
N ALA A 335 -22.28 10.04 -1.62
CA ALA A 335 -22.96 10.94 -2.54
C ALA A 335 -24.37 10.45 -2.88
N ASN A 336 -24.54 9.14 -3.13
CA ASN A 336 -25.86 8.54 -3.31
C ASN A 336 -26.74 8.66 -2.04
N ALA A 337 -26.21 8.34 -0.86
CA ALA A 337 -26.92 8.42 0.41
C ALA A 337 -27.35 9.86 0.74
N LEU A 338 -26.48 10.84 0.48
CA LEU A 338 -26.81 12.26 0.61
C LEU A 338 -27.96 12.66 -0.33
N ALA A 339 -27.90 12.23 -1.59
CA ALA A 339 -28.94 12.53 -2.57
C ALA A 339 -30.29 11.94 -2.16
N VAL A 340 -30.31 10.69 -1.68
CA VAL A 340 -31.52 10.05 -1.14
C VAL A 340 -32.07 10.84 0.06
N LEU A 341 -31.22 11.27 0.99
CA LEU A 341 -31.63 12.04 2.16
C LEU A 341 -32.24 13.39 1.76
N LEU A 342 -31.64 14.09 0.79
CA LEU A 342 -32.18 15.34 0.25
C LEU A 342 -33.53 15.14 -0.45
N LEU A 343 -33.66 14.07 -1.24
CA LEU A 343 -34.91 13.73 -1.91
C LEU A 343 -36.03 13.41 -0.91
N GLN A 344 -35.73 12.67 0.16
CA GLN A 344 -36.66 12.41 1.25
C GLN A 344 -37.09 13.68 1.99
N ALA A 345 -36.21 14.69 2.05
CA ALA A 345 -36.53 16.02 2.56
C ALA A 345 -37.30 16.90 1.56
N GLY A 346 -37.59 16.39 0.35
CA GLY A 346 -38.27 17.11 -0.73
C GLY A 346 -37.36 17.99 -1.59
N ASP A 347 -36.05 17.96 -1.40
CA ASP A 347 -35.06 18.73 -2.17
C ASP A 347 -34.55 17.95 -3.38
N ALA A 348 -35.44 17.77 -4.36
CA ALA A 348 -35.12 17.09 -5.63
C ALA A 348 -34.01 17.81 -6.42
N SER A 349 -33.99 19.14 -6.40
CA SER A 349 -32.99 19.95 -7.11
C SER A 349 -31.61 19.87 -6.46
N GLY A 350 -31.55 19.80 -5.12
CA GLY A 350 -30.30 19.59 -4.39
C GLY A 350 -29.79 18.15 -4.46
N ALA A 351 -30.67 17.16 -4.63
CA ALA A 351 -30.29 15.75 -4.76
C ALA A 351 -29.63 15.42 -6.11
N GLU A 352 -30.11 16.00 -7.21
CA GLU A 352 -29.69 15.67 -8.57
C GLU A 352 -28.17 15.77 -8.81
N PRO A 353 -27.46 16.85 -8.40
CA PRO A 353 -26.00 16.92 -8.60
C PRO A 353 -25.24 15.81 -7.87
N TRP A 354 -25.75 15.36 -6.73
CA TRP A 354 -25.12 14.29 -5.94
C TRP A 354 -25.37 12.92 -6.54
N PHE A 355 -26.59 12.65 -7.02
CA PHE A 355 -26.84 11.43 -7.77
C PHE A 355 -26.01 11.40 -9.06
N SER A 356 -25.94 12.51 -9.80
CA SER A 356 -25.10 12.64 -11.01
C SER A 356 -23.64 12.32 -10.72
N LYS A 357 -23.06 12.96 -9.70
CA LYS A 357 -21.68 12.72 -9.27
C LYS A 357 -21.44 11.25 -8.86
N ALA A 358 -22.38 10.65 -8.13
CA ALA A 358 -22.28 9.25 -7.73
C ALA A 358 -22.36 8.30 -8.93
N ALA A 359 -23.27 8.54 -9.88
CA ALA A 359 -23.45 7.76 -11.09
C ALA A 359 -22.22 7.85 -12.02
N GLU A 360 -21.64 9.03 -12.16
CA GLU A 360 -20.38 9.25 -12.90
C GLU A 360 -19.20 8.53 -12.25
N ALA A 361 -19.18 8.43 -10.92
CA ALA A 361 -18.24 7.61 -10.16
C ALA A 361 -18.57 6.10 -10.18
N GLY A 362 -19.57 5.68 -10.96
CA GLY A 362 -19.95 4.28 -11.16
C GLY A 362 -20.87 3.69 -10.10
N SER A 363 -21.62 4.51 -9.35
CA SER A 363 -22.73 4.03 -8.52
C SER A 363 -23.92 3.66 -9.40
N VAL A 364 -24.25 2.37 -9.39
CA VAL A 364 -25.37 1.82 -10.18
C VAL A 364 -26.71 2.29 -9.61
N ASP A 365 -26.86 2.27 -8.28
CA ASP A 365 -28.07 2.76 -7.60
C ASP A 365 -28.32 4.25 -7.85
N ALA A 366 -27.26 5.06 -7.88
CA ALA A 366 -27.40 6.48 -8.20
C ALA A 366 -27.85 6.72 -9.64
N ALA A 367 -27.34 5.92 -10.59
CA ALA A 367 -27.80 5.99 -11.98
C ALA A 367 -29.29 5.60 -12.09
N PHE A 368 -29.72 4.56 -11.38
CA PHE A 368 -31.13 4.19 -11.32
C PHE A 368 -31.99 5.30 -10.68
N ASN A 369 -31.54 5.88 -9.56
CA ASN A 369 -32.24 6.97 -8.87
C ASN A 369 -32.33 8.26 -9.71
N LEU A 370 -31.32 8.58 -10.53
CA LEU A 370 -31.44 9.65 -11.54
C LEU A 370 -32.54 9.35 -12.55
N GLY A 371 -32.61 8.10 -13.01
CA GLY A 371 -33.67 7.66 -13.90
C GLY A 371 -35.05 7.93 -13.31
N ILE A 372 -35.26 7.59 -12.02
CA ILE A 372 -36.51 7.88 -11.29
C ILE A 372 -36.76 9.38 -11.21
N LEU A 373 -35.73 10.17 -10.88
CA LEU A 373 -35.85 11.61 -10.71
C LEU A 373 -36.25 12.32 -12.02
N HIS A 374 -35.65 11.95 -13.15
CA HIS A 374 -35.98 12.47 -14.47
C HIS A 374 -37.37 12.00 -14.93
N ALA A 375 -37.72 10.73 -14.69
CA ALA A 375 -39.06 10.22 -15.01
C ALA A 375 -40.16 10.96 -14.24
N GLY A 376 -39.92 11.29 -12.96
CA GLY A 376 -40.84 12.10 -12.14
C GLY A 376 -41.00 13.55 -12.62
N ARG A 377 -40.19 14.01 -13.57
CA ARG A 377 -40.28 15.33 -14.24
C ARG A 377 -40.76 15.22 -15.69
N ASP A 378 -41.23 14.04 -16.11
CA ASP A 378 -41.63 13.73 -17.48
C ASP A 378 -40.48 13.87 -18.50
N GLU A 379 -39.22 13.71 -18.06
CA GLU A 379 -38.02 13.77 -18.89
C GLU A 379 -37.63 12.35 -19.37
N ASP A 380 -38.56 11.67 -20.04
CA ASP A 380 -38.48 10.24 -20.36
C ASP A 380 -37.19 9.81 -21.10
N GLY A 381 -36.71 10.64 -22.03
CA GLY A 381 -35.46 10.35 -22.75
C GLY A 381 -34.22 10.36 -21.85
N ALA A 382 -34.14 11.30 -20.91
CA ALA A 382 -33.06 11.35 -19.93
C ALA A 382 -33.17 10.19 -18.94
N ALA A 383 -34.39 9.90 -18.48
CA ALA A 383 -34.68 8.77 -17.60
C ALA A 383 -34.23 7.44 -18.23
N LEU A 384 -34.60 7.19 -19.49
CA LEU A 384 -34.24 5.98 -20.21
C LEU A 384 -32.73 5.83 -20.37
N GLY A 385 -31.99 6.90 -20.69
CA GLY A 385 -30.53 6.85 -20.79
C GLY A 385 -29.85 6.45 -19.47
N TRP A 386 -30.37 6.94 -18.35
CA TRP A 386 -29.88 6.55 -17.02
C TRP A 386 -30.25 5.10 -16.64
N TYR A 387 -31.48 4.69 -16.92
CA TYR A 387 -31.89 3.29 -16.72
C TYR A 387 -31.06 2.33 -17.57
N GLN A 388 -30.75 2.67 -18.83
CA GLN A 388 -29.87 1.87 -19.69
C GLN A 388 -28.47 1.71 -19.10
N ARG A 389 -27.87 2.78 -18.55
CA ARG A 389 -26.56 2.70 -17.86
C ARG A 389 -26.62 1.78 -16.64
N ALA A 390 -27.65 1.90 -15.81
CA ALA A 390 -27.80 1.06 -14.62
C ALA A 390 -28.08 -0.41 -15.01
N ALA A 391 -28.92 -0.65 -16.00
CA ALA A 391 -29.23 -1.99 -16.52
C ALA A 391 -27.99 -2.68 -17.13
N ALA A 392 -27.18 -1.93 -17.90
CA ALA A 392 -25.92 -2.43 -18.45
C ALA A 392 -24.91 -2.82 -17.36
N ALA A 393 -25.02 -2.22 -16.17
CA ALA A 393 -24.24 -2.56 -14.99
C ALA A 393 -24.90 -3.65 -14.10
N GLY A 394 -26.01 -4.25 -14.54
CA GLY A 394 -26.66 -5.38 -13.88
C GLY A 394 -27.81 -5.02 -12.94
N HIS A 395 -28.27 -3.77 -12.90
CA HIS A 395 -29.42 -3.40 -12.07
C HIS A 395 -30.72 -3.95 -12.65
N THR A 396 -31.39 -4.82 -11.89
CA THR A 396 -32.60 -5.54 -12.32
C THR A 396 -33.79 -4.62 -12.53
N ASP A 397 -34.08 -3.72 -11.59
CA ASP A 397 -35.21 -2.79 -11.74
C ASP A 397 -35.00 -1.80 -12.90
N ALA A 398 -33.77 -1.32 -13.10
CA ALA A 398 -33.45 -0.50 -14.27
C ALA A 398 -33.66 -1.27 -15.57
N ALA A 399 -33.25 -2.55 -15.63
CA ALA A 399 -33.49 -3.41 -16.79
C ALA A 399 -34.99 -3.60 -17.05
N LEU A 400 -35.81 -3.73 -16.00
CA LEU A 400 -37.26 -3.76 -16.12
C LEU A 400 -37.82 -2.46 -16.74
N GLN A 401 -37.37 -1.29 -16.25
CA GLN A 401 -37.82 0.01 -16.79
C GLN A 401 -37.43 0.17 -18.28
N VAL A 402 -36.23 -0.24 -18.67
CA VAL A 402 -35.79 -0.23 -20.08
C VAL A 402 -36.65 -1.18 -20.92
N GLY A 403 -36.88 -2.41 -20.43
CA GLY A 403 -37.70 -3.40 -21.14
C GLY A 403 -39.14 -2.93 -21.33
N MET A 404 -39.73 -2.28 -20.33
CA MET A 404 -41.07 -1.69 -20.42
C MET A 404 -41.13 -0.53 -21.42
N ALA A 405 -40.12 0.33 -21.46
CA ALA A 405 -40.06 1.42 -22.45
C ALA A 405 -39.97 0.87 -23.89
N LEU A 406 -39.08 -0.10 -24.13
CA LEU A 406 -38.93 -0.74 -25.44
C LEU A 406 -40.20 -1.46 -25.91
N LEU A 407 -40.99 -2.05 -25.00
CA LEU A 407 -42.29 -2.63 -25.35
C LEU A 407 -43.30 -1.58 -25.82
N ARG A 408 -43.30 -0.38 -25.22
CA ARG A 408 -44.18 0.72 -25.66
C ARG A 408 -43.80 1.20 -27.07
N ASP A 409 -42.52 1.14 -27.40
CA ASP A 409 -41.98 1.55 -28.70
C ASP A 409 -42.04 0.43 -29.77
N GLY A 410 -42.53 -0.77 -29.39
CA GLY A 410 -42.69 -1.92 -30.31
C GLY A 410 -41.41 -2.72 -30.55
N GLU A 411 -40.35 -2.50 -29.77
CA GLU A 411 -39.06 -3.19 -29.88
C GLU A 411 -39.02 -4.49 -29.07
N GLU A 412 -39.92 -5.42 -29.37
CA GLU A 412 -40.17 -6.63 -28.56
C GLU A 412 -38.91 -7.49 -28.33
N ARG A 413 -38.06 -7.65 -29.35
CA ARG A 413 -36.82 -8.46 -29.24
C ARG A 413 -35.78 -7.84 -28.32
N GLU A 414 -35.68 -6.53 -28.32
CA GLU A 414 -34.73 -5.81 -27.47
C GLU A 414 -35.24 -5.80 -26.02
N ALA A 415 -36.54 -5.57 -25.86
CA ALA A 415 -37.23 -5.66 -24.58
C ALA A 415 -37.04 -7.03 -23.92
N GLU A 416 -37.18 -8.12 -24.68
CA GLU A 416 -37.01 -9.49 -24.18
C GLU A 416 -35.64 -9.69 -23.52
N ARG A 417 -34.56 -9.12 -24.08
CA ARG A 417 -33.21 -9.23 -23.50
C ARG A 417 -33.13 -8.58 -22.13
N HIS A 418 -33.63 -7.35 -22.00
CA HIS A 418 -33.62 -6.62 -20.73
C HIS A 418 -34.55 -7.26 -19.69
N LEU A 419 -35.72 -7.75 -20.11
CA LEU A 419 -36.67 -8.43 -19.23
C LEU A 419 -36.14 -9.78 -18.74
N ARG A 420 -35.39 -10.52 -19.56
CA ARG A 420 -34.68 -11.73 -19.11
C ARG A 420 -33.61 -11.43 -18.06
N CYS A 421 -32.86 -10.34 -18.23
CA CYS A 421 -31.91 -9.89 -17.21
C CYS A 421 -32.63 -9.51 -15.90
N ALA A 422 -33.76 -8.79 -15.99
CA ALA A 422 -34.56 -8.45 -14.82
C ALA A 422 -35.14 -9.70 -14.12
N ALA A 423 -35.57 -10.71 -14.87
CA ALA A 423 -36.16 -11.94 -14.33
C ALA A 423 -35.13 -12.95 -13.81
N GLY A 424 -33.91 -12.94 -14.34
CA GLY A 424 -32.83 -13.85 -13.94
C GLY A 424 -31.98 -13.37 -12.76
N GLY A 425 -32.15 -12.12 -12.33
CA GLY A 425 -31.54 -11.59 -11.11
C GLY A 425 -32.41 -11.89 -9.89
N GLY A 426 -32.42 -13.16 -9.48
CA GLY A 426 -33.07 -13.66 -8.27
C GLY A 426 -32.04 -14.34 -7.38
#